data_AF-A0A2B7GQA4-F1
#
_entry.id   AF-A0A2B7GQA4-F1
#
_cell.length_a   1.000
_cell.length_b   1.000
_cell.length_c   1.000
_cell.angle_alpha   90.00
_cell.angle_beta   90.00
_cell.angle_gamma   90.00
#
_symmetry.space_group_name_H-M   'P 1'
#
loop_
_entity.id
_entity.type
_entity.pdbx_description
1 polymer ?
#
loop_
_entity_poly.entity_id
_entity_poly.type
_entity_poly.pdbx_seq_one_letter_code
_entity_poly.pdbx_strand_id
1 'polypeptide(L)'
;MSIEADSTTTHATPRRADPFAGLREDQVLRCGDPTTGWQWFYDCDGSTVLKYHERDGYVPTPTALTEVAETVALESTEAYSVSEVYLEVYAGERV
;
A
#
# COMPACT_ATOMS: atom_id res chain seq x y z
N MET A 1 14.41 24.25 -40.51
CA MET A 1 15.24 23.04 -40.40
C MET A 1 15.60 22.86 -38.94
N SER A 2 15.22 21.70 -38.40
CA SER A 2 15.63 20.99 -37.17
C SER A 2 15.84 21.76 -35.86
N ILE A 3 14.90 21.58 -34.92
CA ILE A 3 15.24 21.56 -33.49
C ILE A 3 15.59 20.11 -33.14
N GLU A 4 16.81 19.88 -32.69
CA GLU A 4 17.25 18.58 -32.19
C GLU A 4 16.63 18.37 -30.81
N ALA A 5 15.72 17.40 -30.70
CA ALA A 5 15.18 16.97 -29.42
C ALA A 5 16.16 15.98 -28.79
N ASP A 6 17.12 16.48 -28.02
CA ASP A 6 17.83 15.67 -27.04
C ASP A 6 16.89 15.44 -25.85
N SER A 7 16.06 14.41 -25.96
CA SER A 7 15.26 13.90 -24.84
C SER A 7 16.11 12.94 -24.01
N THR A 8 17.10 13.48 -23.30
CA THR A 8 17.70 12.77 -22.18
C THR A 8 16.69 12.76 -21.03
N THR A 9 15.70 11.86 -21.12
CA THR A 9 14.81 11.53 -20.01
C THR A 9 15.68 10.88 -18.93
N THR A 10 16.15 11.70 -18.01
CA THR A 10 16.69 11.24 -16.74
C THR A 10 15.59 10.42 -16.09
N HIS A 11 15.76 9.10 -16.04
CA HIS A 11 14.95 8.18 -15.25
C HIS A 11 15.27 8.46 -13.78
N ALA A 12 14.81 9.61 -13.28
CA ALA A 12 14.78 9.90 -11.86
C ALA A 12 13.90 8.82 -11.28
N THR A 13 14.50 7.84 -10.60
CA THR A 13 13.76 6.91 -9.75
C THR A 13 12.88 7.80 -8.88
N PRO A 14 11.53 7.75 -9.02
CA PRO A 14 10.70 8.61 -8.21
C PRO A 14 11.06 8.28 -6.78
N ARG A 15 11.44 9.32 -6.01
CA ARG A 15 11.57 9.26 -4.56
C ARG A 15 10.37 8.44 -4.09
N ARG A 16 10.58 7.20 -3.61
CA ARG A 16 9.47 6.28 -3.24
C ARG A 16 8.52 7.11 -2.39
N ALA A 17 7.35 7.44 -2.95
CA ALA A 17 6.38 8.25 -2.24
C ALA A 17 6.03 7.47 -0.97
N ASP A 18 5.91 8.17 0.16
CA ASP A 18 5.45 7.55 1.38
C ASP A 18 4.10 6.87 1.09
N PRO A 19 3.99 5.53 1.21
CA PRO A 19 2.77 4.81 0.88
C PRO A 19 1.59 5.22 1.77
N PHE A 20 1.86 5.86 2.91
CA PHE A 20 0.85 6.37 3.81
C PHE A 20 0.48 7.84 3.55
N ALA A 21 1.12 8.49 2.57
CA ALA A 21 0.83 9.87 2.23
C ALA A 21 -0.64 10.05 1.84
N GLY A 22 -1.38 10.82 2.65
CA GLY A 22 -2.79 11.13 2.40
C GLY A 22 -3.80 10.23 3.10
N LEU A 23 -3.36 9.22 3.87
CA LEU A 23 -4.26 8.53 4.80
C LEU A 23 -4.63 9.43 5.98
N ARG A 24 -5.88 9.29 6.42
CA ARG A 24 -6.40 9.90 7.65
C ARG A 24 -6.17 8.95 8.82
N GLU A 25 -6.31 9.49 10.04
CA GLU A 25 -6.12 8.73 11.29
C GLU A 25 -7.04 7.51 11.41
N ASP A 26 -8.22 7.51 10.77
CA ASP A 26 -9.20 6.42 10.79
C ASP A 26 -9.14 5.53 9.53
N GLN A 27 -8.04 5.63 8.76
CA GLN A 27 -7.88 4.94 7.49
C GLN A 27 -6.66 4.05 7.46
N VAL A 28 -6.84 2.90 6.82
CA VAL A 28 -5.78 1.94 6.52
C VAL A 28 -5.58 1.82 5.02
N LEU A 29 -4.38 1.45 4.61
CA LEU A 29 -4.04 1.22 3.21
C LEU A 29 -4.43 -0.21 2.85
N ARG A 30 -5.44 -0.38 2.01
CA ARG A 30 -5.76 -1.66 1.37
C ARG A 30 -4.93 -1.83 0.12
N CYS A 31 -4.35 -2.99 -0.04
CA CYS A 31 -3.72 -3.41 -1.28
C CYS A 31 -4.29 -4.77 -1.69
N GLY A 32 -4.47 -4.98 -2.99
CA GLY A 32 -4.95 -6.24 -3.52
C GLY A 32 -4.30 -6.58 -4.85
N ASP A 33 -4.02 -7.86 -5.06
CA ASP A 33 -3.59 -8.40 -6.34
C ASP A 33 -4.81 -9.04 -7.03
N PRO A 34 -5.34 -8.45 -8.13
CA PRO A 34 -6.53 -8.95 -8.81
C PRO A 34 -6.25 -10.27 -9.55
N THR A 35 -4.98 -10.63 -9.76
CA THR A 35 -4.58 -11.87 -10.44
C THR A 35 -4.79 -13.09 -9.53
N THR A 36 -4.33 -13.01 -8.29
CA THR A 36 -4.46 -14.08 -7.28
C THR A 36 -5.70 -13.93 -6.42
N GLY A 37 -6.29 -12.73 -6.39
CA GLY A 37 -7.36 -12.37 -5.45
C GLY A 37 -6.84 -12.04 -4.06
N TRP A 38 -5.51 -12.04 -3.85
CA TRP A 38 -4.95 -11.79 -2.54
C TRP A 38 -5.14 -10.35 -2.09
N GLN A 39 -5.43 -10.17 -0.81
CA GLN A 39 -5.52 -8.85 -0.21
C GLN A 39 -4.80 -8.74 1.12
N TRP A 40 -4.33 -7.53 1.38
CA TRP A 40 -3.70 -7.17 2.62
C TRP A 40 -3.97 -5.70 2.97
N PHE A 41 -3.96 -5.41 4.25
CA PHE A 41 -4.11 -4.07 4.80
C PHE A 41 -2.82 -3.68 5.51
N TYR A 42 -2.50 -2.39 5.43
CA TYR A 42 -1.41 -1.78 6.17
C TYR A 42 -1.95 -0.64 7.02
N ASP A 43 -1.63 -0.68 8.29
CA ASP A 43 -1.91 0.39 9.25
C ASP A 43 -0.60 1.02 9.72
N CYS A 44 -0.61 2.31 10.01
CA CYS A 44 0.54 3.07 10.45
C CYS A 44 0.18 3.93 11.68
N ASP A 45 0.48 3.42 12.86
CA ASP A 45 0.36 4.16 14.11
C ASP A 45 1.70 4.83 14.44
N GLY A 46 1.90 6.03 13.88
CA GLY A 46 3.06 6.87 14.08
C GLY A 46 4.38 6.29 13.53
N SER A 47 4.98 5.36 14.26
CA SER A 47 6.26 4.71 13.89
C SER A 47 6.14 3.20 13.68
N THR A 48 4.99 2.62 14.02
CA THR A 48 4.74 1.18 13.88
C THR A 48 3.88 0.97 12.65
N VAL A 49 4.34 0.11 11.74
CA VAL A 49 3.56 -0.33 10.59
C VAL A 49 3.13 -1.77 10.81
N LEU A 50 1.83 -2.02 10.72
CA LEU A 50 1.23 -3.34 10.86
C LEU A 50 0.67 -3.81 9.53
N LYS A 51 0.84 -5.10 9.25
CA LYS A 51 0.31 -5.80 8.08
C LYS A 51 -0.74 -6.80 8.52
N TYR A 52 -1.84 -6.82 7.78
CA TYR A 52 -2.96 -7.74 7.98
C TYR A 52 -3.20 -8.46 6.67
N HIS A 53 -3.00 -9.78 6.64
CA HIS A 53 -3.11 -10.57 5.41
C HIS A 53 -4.17 -11.66 5.58
N GLU A 54 -4.96 -11.94 4.53
CA GLU A 54 -6.07 -12.89 4.61
C GLU A 54 -5.63 -14.31 4.98
N ARG A 55 -4.49 -14.77 4.44
CA ARG A 55 -3.90 -16.09 4.73
C ARG A 55 -3.70 -16.30 6.22
N ASP A 56 -3.36 -15.22 6.92
CA ASP A 56 -3.00 -15.24 8.32
C ASP A 56 -4.20 -14.82 9.20
N GLY A 57 -5.42 -14.84 8.63
CA GLY A 57 -6.66 -14.48 9.31
C GLY A 57 -6.71 -13.02 9.74
N TYR A 58 -5.97 -12.13 9.06
CA TYR A 58 -5.81 -10.73 9.43
C TYR A 58 -5.22 -10.52 10.83
N VAL A 59 -4.38 -11.44 11.31
CA VAL A 59 -3.61 -11.20 12.54
C VAL A 59 -2.54 -10.12 12.26
N PRO A 60 -2.47 -9.04 13.09
CA PRO A 60 -1.51 -7.96 12.88
C PRO A 60 -0.08 -8.45 13.00
N THR A 61 0.74 -8.15 11.98
CA THR A 61 2.16 -8.49 11.95
C THR A 61 2.99 -7.22 11.75
N PRO A 62 3.99 -6.93 12.59
CA PRO A 62 4.91 -5.81 12.35
C PRO A 62 5.63 -5.96 11.00
N THR A 63 5.59 -4.91 10.20
CA THR A 63 6.18 -4.87 8.85
C THR A 63 7.01 -3.59 8.67
N ALA A 64 8.04 -3.66 7.83
CA ALA A 64 8.84 -2.48 7.49
C ALA A 64 8.11 -1.59 6.47
N LEU A 65 8.20 -0.27 6.64
CA LEU A 65 7.69 0.71 5.68
C LEU A 65 8.19 0.46 4.24
N THR A 66 9.43 -0.03 4.10
CA THR A 66 10.03 -0.36 2.79
C THR A 66 9.31 -1.50 2.08
N GLU A 67 8.81 -2.50 2.82
CA GLU A 67 8.04 -3.62 2.28
C GLU A 67 6.66 -3.15 1.80
N VAL A 68 6.04 -2.22 2.54
CA VAL A 68 4.78 -1.59 2.10
C VAL A 68 4.98 -0.84 0.79
N ALA A 69 6.02 0.00 0.73
CA ALA A 69 6.34 0.77 -0.48
C ALA A 69 6.70 -0.15 -1.67
N GLU A 70 7.32 -1.31 -1.43
CA GLU A 70 7.56 -2.34 -2.45
C GLU A 70 6.27 -2.90 -2.99
N THR A 71 5.37 -3.26 -2.09
CA THR A 71 4.10 -3.88 -2.44
C THR A 71 3.22 -2.92 -3.24
N VAL A 72 3.12 -1.66 -2.82
CA VAL A 72 2.37 -0.62 -3.53
C VAL A 72 2.96 -0.33 -4.92
N ALA A 73 4.27 -0.52 -5.09
CA ALA A 73 4.95 -0.29 -6.37
C ALA A 73 4.83 -1.47 -7.35
N LEU A 74 4.25 -2.61 -6.94
CA LEU A 74 4.03 -3.74 -7.84
C LEU A 74 2.97 -3.40 -8.88
N GLU A 75 3.27 -3.61 -10.16
CA GLU A 75 2.36 -3.30 -11.27
C GLU A 75 1.02 -4.05 -11.19
N SER A 76 1.00 -5.22 -10.56
CA SER A 76 -0.23 -6.00 -10.39
C SER A 76 -1.03 -5.60 -9.15
N THR A 77 -0.51 -4.72 -8.29
CA THR A 77 -1.18 -4.36 -7.03
C THR A 77 -2.03 -3.10 -7.19
N GLU A 78 -3.29 -3.20 -6.81
CA GLU A 78 -4.17 -2.05 -6.67
C GLU A 78 -4.16 -1.58 -5.21
N ALA A 79 -3.95 -0.29 -4.98
CA ALA A 79 -3.86 0.30 -3.65
C ALA A 79 -4.94 1.37 -3.42
N TYR A 80 -5.62 1.30 -2.27
CA TYR A 80 -6.72 2.19 -1.89
C TYR A 80 -6.67 2.54 -0.41
N SER A 81 -6.98 3.78 -0.06
CA SER A 81 -7.28 4.15 1.32
C SER A 81 -8.71 3.72 1.67
N VAL A 82 -8.87 2.94 2.73
CA VAL A 82 -10.17 2.50 3.25
C VAL A 82 -10.27 2.83 4.74
N SER A 83 -11.48 2.87 5.29
CA SER A 83 -11.66 3.03 6.73
C SER A 83 -11.12 1.82 7.49
N GLU A 84 -10.61 2.01 8.70
CA GLU A 84 -10.25 0.93 9.64
C GLU A 84 -11.41 -0.05 9.88
N VAL A 85 -12.66 0.44 9.89
CA VAL A 85 -13.87 -0.39 9.98
C VAL A 85 -13.95 -1.44 8.88
N TYR A 86 -13.39 -1.14 7.71
CA TYR A 86 -13.34 -2.09 6.60
C TYR A 86 -12.44 -3.28 6.95
N LEU A 87 -11.31 -3.05 7.61
CA LEU A 87 -10.44 -4.11 8.13
C LEU A 87 -11.12 -4.91 9.24
N GLU A 88 -11.79 -4.25 10.19
CA GLU A 88 -12.51 -4.92 11.31
C GLU A 88 -13.51 -5.97 10.81
N VAL A 89 -14.23 -5.66 9.71
CA VAL A 89 -15.18 -6.60 9.09
C VAL A 89 -14.47 -7.84 8.54
N TYR A 90 -13.31 -7.66 7.89
CA TYR A 90 -12.52 -8.79 7.36
C TYR A 90 -11.85 -9.61 8.47
N ALA A 91 -11.43 -8.96 9.56
CA ALA A 91 -10.89 -9.60 10.75
C ALA A 91 -11.97 -10.32 11.58
N GLY A 92 -13.26 -10.09 11.28
CA GLY A 92 -14.38 -10.68 12.02
C GLY A 92 -14.62 -10.01 13.38
N GLU A 93 -14.07 -8.82 13.59
CA GLU A 93 -14.18 -8.03 14.82
C GLU A 93 -15.47 -7.20 14.87
N ARG A 94 -16.15 -7.06 13.71
CA ARG A 94 -17.40 -6.30 13.58
C ARG A 94 -18.43 -7.03 12.71
N VAL A 95 -19.68 -7.08 13.20
CA VAL A 95 -20.85 -7.74 12.57
C VAL A 95 -22.00 -6.78 12.32
#